data_AF-A0A9E4KK33-F1
#
_entry.id   AF-A0A9E4KK33-F1
#
_cell.length_a   1.000
_cell.length_b   1.000
_cell.length_c   1.000
_cell.angle_alpha   90.00
_cell.angle_beta   90.00
_cell.angle_gamma   90.00
#
_symmetry.space_group_name_H-M   'P 1'
#
loop_
_entity.id
_entity.type
_entity.pdbx_description
1 polymer ?
#
loop_
_entity_poly.entity_id
_entity_poly.type
_entity_poly.pdbx_seq_one_letter_code
_entity_poly.pdbx_strand_id
1 'polypeptide(L)'
;MQRVNFASRVLNDPDKPGIRAMIDRIAERSGGQPMSPEQVVDACLDILGPLPVVETTRAGLIDYASKWGDMSFPNPDTDRHIVTLVQLIVTTQEYQTA
;
A
#
# COMPACT_ATOMS: atom_id res chain seq x y z
N MET A 1 -15.62 15.37 2.85
CA MET A 1 -14.20 15.77 3.08
C MET A 1 -13.71 15.33 4.47
N GLN A 2 -13.85 14.05 4.87
CA GLN A 2 -13.43 13.60 6.22
C GLN A 2 -12.69 12.24 6.21
N ARG A 3 -12.78 11.47 5.11
CA ARG A 3 -12.17 10.13 4.93
C ARG A 3 -10.65 10.18 4.78
N VAL A 4 -10.14 11.10 3.95
CA VAL A 4 -8.69 11.29 3.75
C VAL A 4 -7.98 11.59 5.08
N ASN A 5 -8.63 12.37 5.95
CA ASN A 5 -8.07 12.73 7.26
C ASN A 5 -8.08 11.58 8.27
N PHE A 6 -8.93 10.55 8.14
CA PHE A 6 -8.91 9.42 9.05
C PHE A 6 -7.78 8.45 8.69
N ALA A 7 -7.68 8.07 7.41
CA ALA A 7 -6.60 7.22 6.93
C ALA A 7 -5.23 7.85 7.22
N SER A 8 -5.06 9.15 6.96
CA SER A 8 -3.82 9.85 7.25
C SER A 8 -3.51 9.95 8.74
N ARG A 9 -4.50 10.06 9.64
CA ARG A 9 -4.27 10.12 11.09
C ARG A 9 -3.90 8.76 11.69
N VAL A 10 -4.53 7.69 11.21
CA VAL A 10 -4.28 6.33 11.73
C VAL A 10 -2.98 5.79 11.15
N LEU A 11 -2.76 5.99 9.86
CA LEU A 11 -1.63 5.46 9.08
C LEU A 11 -0.57 6.53 8.80
N ASN A 12 -0.11 7.29 9.80
CA ASN A 12 0.90 8.34 9.58
C ASN A 12 2.36 7.93 9.83
N ASP A 13 2.60 6.74 10.39
CA ASP A 13 3.90 6.39 10.95
C ASP A 13 4.25 4.94 10.61
N PRO A 14 5.24 4.71 9.71
CA PRO A 14 5.71 3.36 9.36
C PRO A 14 6.18 2.52 10.56
N ASP A 15 6.63 3.15 11.65
CA ASP A 15 7.22 2.46 12.80
C ASP A 15 6.17 2.00 13.83
N LYS A 16 4.90 2.37 13.66
CA LYS A 16 3.82 1.86 14.51
C LYS A 16 3.73 0.33 14.37
N PRO A 17 3.64 -0.44 15.46
CA PRO A 17 3.75 -1.91 15.42
C PRO A 17 2.85 -2.59 14.37
N GLY A 18 1.60 -2.13 14.21
CA GLY A 18 0.68 -2.69 13.23
C GLY A 18 1.04 -2.34 11.78
N ILE A 19 1.56 -1.14 11.53
CA ILE A 19 1.96 -0.68 10.20
C ILE A 19 3.30 -1.32 9.80
N ARG A 20 4.26 -1.35 10.73
CA ARG A 20 5.52 -2.06 10.57
C ARG A 20 5.28 -3.53 10.21
N ALA A 21 4.38 -4.21 10.92
CA ALA A 21 4.02 -5.59 10.63
C ALA A 21 3.39 -5.78 9.23
N MET A 22 2.64 -4.80 8.71
CA MET A 22 2.14 -4.84 7.33
C MET A 22 3.27 -4.67 6.32
N ILE A 23 4.17 -3.71 6.55
CA ILE A 23 5.34 -3.46 5.69
C ILE A 23 6.25 -4.69 5.66
N ASP A 24 6.52 -5.31 6.81
CA ASP A 24 7.35 -6.51 6.91
C ASP A 24 6.76 -7.67 6.11
N ARG A 25 5.43 -7.87 6.17
CA ARG A 25 4.75 -8.88 5.34
C ARG A 25 4.82 -8.61 3.84
N ILE A 26 4.83 -7.34 3.42
CA ILE A 26 5.06 -6.98 2.01
C ILE A 26 6.51 -7.28 1.62
N ALA A 27 7.45 -6.87 2.46
CA ALA A 27 8.87 -7.09 2.25
C ALA A 27 9.21 -8.59 2.16
N GLU A 28 8.57 -9.45 2.95
CA GLU A 28 8.73 -10.91 2.87
C GLU A 28 8.33 -11.47 1.50
N ARG A 29 7.31 -10.91 0.85
CA ARG A 29 6.87 -11.33 -0.50
C ARG A 29 7.88 -10.97 -1.59
N SER A 30 8.74 -9.98 -1.35
CA SER A 30 9.78 -9.58 -2.29
C SER A 30 10.83 -10.67 -2.51
N GLY A 31 10.98 -11.61 -1.56
CA GLY A 31 12.05 -12.61 -1.60
C GLY A 31 13.46 -12.00 -1.60
N GLY A 32 13.61 -10.75 -1.15
CA GLY A 32 14.86 -10.00 -1.17
C GLY A 32 15.22 -9.42 -2.54
N GLN A 33 14.28 -9.36 -3.48
CA GLN A 33 14.44 -8.66 -4.77
C GLN A 33 13.62 -7.36 -4.79
N PRO A 34 14.00 -6.36 -5.61
CA PRO A 34 13.14 -5.21 -5.83
C PRO A 34 11.77 -5.64 -6.36
N MET A 35 10.71 -5.01 -5.88
CA MET A 35 9.35 -5.22 -6.36
C MET A 35 8.95 -4.10 -7.31
N SER A 36 8.32 -4.46 -8.43
CA SER A 36 7.73 -3.47 -9.34
C SER A 36 6.54 -2.76 -8.67
N PRO A 37 6.14 -1.57 -9.16
CA PRO A 37 4.95 -0.87 -8.67
C PRO A 37 3.70 -1.75 -8.65
N GLU A 38 3.51 -2.58 -9.66
CA GLU A 38 2.41 -3.54 -9.76
C GLU A 38 2.45 -4.58 -8.64
N GLN A 39 3.61 -5.20 -8.41
CA GLN A 39 3.78 -6.18 -7.34
C GLN A 39 3.52 -5.58 -5.95
N VAL A 40 3.93 -4.33 -5.73
CA VAL A 40 3.70 -3.64 -4.45
C VAL A 40 2.21 -3.35 -4.25
N VAL A 41 1.50 -2.89 -5.29
CA VAL A 41 0.05 -2.64 -5.22
C VAL A 41 -0.72 -3.92 -4.92
N ASP A 42 -0.41 -5.02 -5.62
CA ASP A 42 -1.06 -6.31 -5.40
C ASP A 42 -0.80 -6.85 -3.99
N ALA A 43 0.43 -6.74 -3.50
CA ALA A 43 0.78 -7.13 -2.14
C ALA A 43 0.04 -6.30 -1.07
N CYS A 44 -0.13 -5.00 -1.29
CA CYS A 44 -0.89 -4.13 -0.39
C CYS A 44 -2.38 -4.54 -0.36
N LEU A 45 -2.98 -4.80 -1.53
CA LEU A 45 -4.36 -5.25 -1.62
C LEU A 45 -4.55 -6.57 -0.87
N ASP A 46 -3.71 -7.57 -1.12
CA ASP A 46 -3.83 -8.87 -0.46
C ASP A 46 -3.73 -8.80 1.08
N ILE A 47 -2.87 -7.93 1.61
CA ILE A 47 -2.65 -7.80 3.06
C ILE A 47 -3.81 -7.08 3.76
N LEU A 48 -4.44 -6.13 3.09
CA LEU A 48 -5.60 -5.41 3.61
C LEU A 48 -6.89 -6.25 3.57
N GLY A 49 -6.81 -7.42 2.94
CA GLY A 49 -7.91 -8.33 2.68
C GLY A 49 -8.03 -8.50 1.16
N PRO A 50 -8.28 -9.72 0.64
CA PRO A 50 -8.39 -9.98 -0.80
C PRO A 50 -9.62 -9.25 -1.38
N LEU A 51 -9.49 -7.95 -1.54
CA LEU A 51 -10.53 -7.02 -1.93
C LEU A 51 -10.58 -7.07 -3.46
N PRO A 52 -11.71 -7.48 -4.05
CA PRO A 52 -11.90 -7.35 -5.48
C PRO A 52 -12.11 -5.87 -5.80
N VAL A 53 -11.01 -5.12 -5.92
CA VAL A 53 -11.02 -3.78 -6.50
C VAL A 53 -11.28 -3.91 -7.99
N VAL A 54 -12.06 -2.98 -8.56
CA VAL A 54 -12.25 -2.97 -10.01
C VAL A 54 -10.93 -2.61 -10.71
N GLU A 55 -10.73 -3.11 -11.93
CA GLU A 55 -9.46 -2.95 -12.67
C GLU A 55 -9.05 -1.48 -12.81
N THR A 56 -10.02 -0.56 -12.97
CA THR A 56 -9.73 0.88 -13.05
C THR A 56 -9.10 1.45 -11.78
N THR A 57 -9.51 0.96 -10.61
CA THR A 57 -8.95 1.38 -9.32
C THR A 57 -7.54 0.82 -9.15
N ARG A 58 -7.35 -0.46 -9.47
CA ARG A 58 -6.02 -1.10 -9.48
C ARG A 58 -5.06 -0.36 -10.41
N ALA A 59 -5.47 -0.09 -11.65
CA ALA A 59 -4.66 0.64 -12.62
C ALA A 59 -4.27 2.05 -12.13
N GLY A 60 -5.19 2.78 -11.49
CA GLY A 60 -4.90 4.08 -10.90
C GLY A 60 -3.90 4.03 -9.75
N LEU A 61 -3.95 2.99 -8.92
CA LEU A 61 -2.97 2.75 -7.85
C LEU A 61 -1.57 2.44 -8.43
N ILE A 62 -1.50 1.62 -9.50
CA ILE A 62 -0.25 1.28 -10.19
C ILE A 62 0.36 2.52 -10.85
N ASP A 63 -0.44 3.33 -11.54
CA ASP A 63 0.02 4.60 -12.14
C ASP A 63 0.59 5.54 -11.08
N TYR A 64 -0.09 5.66 -9.93
CA TYR A 64 0.41 6.44 -8.81
C TYR A 64 1.74 5.90 -8.27
N ALA A 65 1.85 4.59 -8.06
CA ALA A 65 3.04 3.93 -7.54
C ALA A 65 4.23 3.98 -8.51
N SER A 66 3.98 4.08 -9.82
CA SER A 66 5.01 4.11 -10.86
C SER A 66 5.95 5.32 -10.74
N LYS A 67 5.55 6.36 -10.01
CA LYS A 67 6.41 7.52 -9.67
C LYS A 67 7.63 7.16 -8.84
N TRP A 68 7.60 6.01 -8.17
CA TRP A 68 8.67 5.55 -7.28
C TRP A 68 9.60 4.51 -7.92
N GLY A 69 9.24 3.98 -9.10
CA GLY A 69 9.97 2.90 -9.75
C GLY A 69 9.96 1.60 -8.95
N ASP A 70 10.97 0.77 -9.17
CA ASP A 70 11.14 -0.49 -8.45
C ASP A 70 11.55 -0.24 -6.99
N MET A 71 10.88 -0.91 -6.06
CA MET A 71 11.02 -0.70 -4.63
C MET A 71 11.77 -1.84 -3.97
N SER A 72 12.92 -1.51 -3.40
CA SER A 72 13.76 -2.45 -2.63
C SER A 72 13.40 -2.44 -1.15
N PHE A 73 13.67 -3.55 -0.48
CA PHE A 73 13.50 -3.73 0.96
C PHE A 73 14.80 -4.25 1.61
N PRO A 74 15.14 -3.83 2.84
CA PRO A 74 14.51 -2.76 3.60
C PRO A 74 14.88 -1.37 3.04
N ASN A 75 13.93 -0.44 2.99
CA ASN A 75 14.19 0.94 2.60
C ASN A 75 13.15 1.88 3.24
N PRO A 76 13.56 2.89 4.05
CA PRO A 76 12.64 3.84 4.68
C PRO A 76 11.73 4.61 3.71
N ASP A 77 12.17 4.86 2.48
CA ASP A 77 11.34 5.53 1.49
C ASP A 77 10.27 4.58 0.93
N THR A 78 10.64 3.33 0.64
CA THR A 78 9.67 2.27 0.30
C THR A 78 8.63 2.10 1.41
N ASP A 79 9.04 2.13 2.67
CA ASP A 79 8.13 2.01 3.82
C ASP A 79 7.08 3.14 3.81
N ARG A 80 7.49 4.38 3.51
CA ARG A 80 6.56 5.53 3.37
C ARG A 80 5.66 5.40 2.15
N HIS A 81 6.17 4.88 1.04
CA HIS A 81 5.38 4.65 -0.17
C HIS A 81 4.28 3.60 0.08
N ILE A 82 4.58 2.52 0.78
CA ILE A 82 3.60 1.52 1.20
C ILE A 82 2.53 2.15 2.07
N VAL A 83 2.91 2.92 3.08
CA VAL A 83 1.93 3.61 3.94
C VAL A 83 1.01 4.51 3.11
N THR A 84 1.56 5.22 2.13
CA THR A 84 0.79 6.06 1.20
C THR A 84 -0.17 5.23 0.35
N LEU A 85 0.26 4.09 -0.19
CA LEU A 85 -0.61 3.19 -0.95
C LEU A 85 -1.74 2.62 -0.10
N VAL A 86 -1.43 2.16 1.11
CA VAL A 86 -2.44 1.65 2.04
C VAL A 86 -3.47 2.74 2.34
N GLN A 87 -3.05 3.99 2.57
CA GLN A 87 -3.97 5.12 2.73
C GLN A 87 -4.86 5.32 1.50
N LEU A 88 -4.32 5.25 0.29
CA LEU A 88 -5.11 5.37 -0.93
C LEU A 88 -6.14 4.24 -1.03
N ILE A 89 -5.71 2.98 -0.81
CA ILE A 89 -6.56 1.79 -0.87
C ILE A 89 -7.72 1.89 0.13
N VAL A 90 -7.46 2.23 1.40
CA VAL A 90 -8.54 2.32 2.40
C VAL A 90 -9.49 3.48 2.13
N THR A 91 -9.10 4.44 1.29
CA THR A 91 -9.97 5.54 0.84
C THR A 91 -10.75 5.23 -0.44
N THR A 92 -10.52 4.10 -1.10
CA THR A 92 -11.32 3.66 -2.26
C THR A 92 -12.78 3.43 -1.87
N GLN A 93 -13.69 3.41 -2.84
CA GLN A 93 -15.10 3.16 -2.58
C GLN A 93 -15.29 1.69 -2.15
N GLU A 94 -14.60 0.80 -2.83
CA GLU A 94 -14.62 -0.65 -2.67
C GLU A 94 -14.27 -1.05 -1.24
N TYR A 95 -13.20 -0.48 -0.66
CA TYR A 95 -12.82 -0.75 0.73
C TYR A 95 -13.88 -0.29 1.74
N GLN A 96 -14.60 0.80 1.47
CA GLN A 96 -15.59 1.34 2.41
C GLN A 96 -16.97 0.67 2.31
N THR A 97 -17.22 -0.07 1.23
CA THR A 97 -18.47 -0.81 1.01
C THR A 97 -18.32 -2.32 1.19
N ALA A 98 -17.09 -2.81 1.39
CA ALA A 98 -16.77 -4.21 1.66
C ALA A 98 -17.07 -4.63 3.10
#